data_AF-A0A7M3YKY0-F1
#
_entry.id   AF-A0A7M3YKY0-F1
#
_cell.length_a   1.000
_cell.length_b   1.000
_cell.length_c   1.000
_cell.angle_alpha   90.00
_cell.angle_beta   90.00
_cell.angle_gamma   90.00
#
_symmetry.space_group_name_H-M   'P 1'
#
loop_
_entity.id
_entity.type
_entity.pdbx_description
1 polymer ?
#
loop_
_entity_poly.entity_id
_entity_poly.type
_entity_poly.pdbx_seq_one_letter_code
_entity_poly.pdbx_strand_id
1 'polypeptide(L)'
;MAKKKRGFGRIFGAITGSPYERLLKQVDKVVDEAGSDRALAKTLRKLVKTAGQQYEEGNIDDEEHDLVIEAIEEADPEGRTFSKLTDDSDSFYDDGDMPDSPDLKLGKRKNLDDLMKSQGNEFTGSFGRDEFEEFRQKMSADFYADSDDAIAAGDHQQEIRTQNRVFADAEEGITQLKKKMAEESGLEDPNAGEEEDENYYTDDDGVEWWKDDDGYWWYREPGQADWQPHD
;
A
#
# COMPACT_ATOMS: atom_id res chain seq x y z
N MET A 1 13.55 36.79 -13.32
CA MET A 1 13.49 35.98 -12.08
C MET A 1 14.69 35.05 -12.12
N ALA A 2 15.64 35.22 -11.19
CA ALA A 2 16.94 34.56 -11.22
C ALA A 2 16.86 33.14 -10.65
N LYS A 3 17.29 32.15 -11.43
CA LYS A 3 17.47 30.76 -10.97
C LYS A 3 18.64 30.72 -10.00
N LYS A 4 18.35 30.52 -8.71
CA LYS A 4 19.33 30.41 -7.63
C LYS A 4 20.01 29.04 -7.72
N LYS A 5 21.19 28.98 -8.34
CA LYS A 5 22.09 27.81 -8.26
C LYS A 5 22.46 27.57 -6.80
N ARG A 6 21.93 26.50 -6.22
CA ARG A 6 22.33 26.00 -4.90
C ARG A 6 23.52 25.07 -5.14
N GLY A 7 24.73 25.63 -5.13
CA GLY A 7 25.96 24.83 -5.14
C GLY A 7 26.13 24.20 -3.77
N PHE A 8 26.03 22.87 -3.70
CA PHE A 8 26.41 22.12 -2.51
C PHE A 8 27.93 22.18 -2.31
N GLY A 9 28.31 22.17 -1.04
CA GLY A 9 29.60 22.62 -0.56
C GLY A 9 30.77 21.78 -1.05
N ARG A 10 31.78 22.49 -1.53
CA ARG A 10 33.15 22.03 -1.74
C ARG A 10 33.80 21.68 -0.40
N ILE A 11 33.55 20.49 0.12
CA ILE A 11 34.26 19.88 1.25
C ILE A 11 34.39 18.39 0.97
N PHE A 12 35.62 17.96 0.68
CA PHE A 12 36.31 16.76 1.19
C PHE A 12 37.40 16.31 0.20
N GLY A 13 38.63 16.69 0.56
CA GLY A 13 39.84 16.18 -0.04
C GLY A 13 40.06 14.72 0.38
N ALA A 14 40.02 13.83 -0.60
CA ALA A 14 40.72 12.55 -0.63
C ALA A 14 40.53 11.98 -2.04
N ILE A 15 41.62 11.73 -2.76
CA ILE A 15 41.61 10.99 -4.04
C ILE A 15 41.69 9.47 -3.71
N THR A 16 41.17 9.05 -2.56
CA THR A 16 41.20 7.66 -2.06
C THR A 16 39.84 7.24 -1.46
N GLY A 17 38.74 7.73 -2.02
CA GLY A 17 37.39 7.30 -1.65
C GLY A 17 37.06 5.88 -2.12
N SER A 18 35.98 5.30 -1.58
CA SER A 18 35.39 4.03 -2.05
C SER A 18 35.06 4.10 -3.55
N PRO A 19 34.90 2.96 -4.25
CA PRO A 19 34.49 2.93 -5.65
C PRO A 19 33.23 3.78 -5.91
N TYR A 20 32.25 3.71 -5.01
CA TYR A 20 31.06 4.57 -4.96
C TYR A 20 31.39 6.08 -5.00
N GLU A 21 32.21 6.59 -4.06
CA GLU A 21 32.53 8.02 -4.00
C GLU A 21 33.23 8.53 -5.27
N ARG A 22 33.97 7.66 -5.96
CA ARG A 22 34.63 8.01 -7.23
C ARG A 22 33.62 8.16 -8.35
N LEU A 23 32.61 7.29 -8.40
CA LEU A 23 31.52 7.40 -9.37
C LEU A 23 30.74 8.69 -9.18
N LEU A 24 30.35 9.03 -7.93
CA LEU A 24 29.68 10.30 -7.64
C LEU A 24 30.51 11.53 -8.04
N LYS A 25 31.79 11.54 -7.68
CA LYS A 25 32.70 12.63 -8.12
C LYS A 25 32.81 12.72 -9.64
N GLN A 26 32.70 11.60 -10.35
CA GLN A 26 32.73 11.58 -11.79
C GLN A 26 31.43 12.15 -12.40
N VAL A 27 30.27 11.89 -11.77
CA VAL A 27 28.99 12.53 -12.12
C VAL A 27 29.12 14.05 -11.99
N ASP A 28 29.56 14.55 -10.82
CA ASP A 28 29.75 15.99 -10.57
C ASP A 28 30.68 16.64 -11.59
N LYS A 29 31.83 16.01 -11.83
CA LYS A 29 32.82 16.52 -12.78
C LYS A 29 32.24 16.62 -14.19
N VAL A 30 31.48 15.62 -14.61
CA VAL A 30 30.85 15.60 -15.93
C VAL A 30 29.78 16.68 -16.05
N VAL A 31 29.03 16.96 -14.98
CA VAL A 31 28.06 18.07 -14.93
C VAL A 31 28.75 19.43 -15.05
N ASP A 32 29.87 19.63 -14.34
CA ASP A 32 30.62 20.88 -14.36
C ASP A 32 31.36 21.13 -15.69
N GLU A 33 31.88 20.08 -16.32
CA GLU A 33 32.68 20.16 -17.54
C GLU A 33 31.86 20.06 -18.84
N ALA A 34 30.57 19.70 -18.75
CA ALA A 34 29.73 19.54 -19.93
C ALA A 34 29.45 20.87 -20.64
N GLY A 35 29.98 21.01 -21.86
CA GLY A 35 29.72 22.18 -22.72
C GLY A 35 28.34 22.21 -23.38
N SER A 36 27.56 21.13 -23.30
CA SER A 36 26.18 21.07 -23.82
C SER A 36 25.40 19.89 -23.21
N ASP A 37 24.08 20.06 -23.09
CA ASP A 37 23.15 19.06 -22.53
C ASP A 37 23.21 17.72 -23.28
N ARG A 38 23.37 17.76 -24.62
CA ARG A 38 23.50 16.54 -25.45
C ARG A 38 24.80 15.77 -25.18
N ALA A 39 25.88 16.47 -24.84
CA ALA A 39 27.14 15.83 -24.47
C ALA A 39 27.04 15.22 -23.06
N LEU A 40 26.45 15.96 -22.12
CA LEU A 40 26.16 15.54 -20.76
C LEU A 40 25.32 14.25 -20.74
N ALA A 41 24.20 14.24 -21.46
CA ALA A 41 23.30 13.09 -21.52
C ALA A 41 23.98 11.82 -22.08
N LYS A 42 24.94 11.96 -23.01
CA LYS A 42 25.71 10.83 -23.55
C LYS A 42 26.76 10.32 -22.57
N THR A 43 27.40 11.20 -21.81
CA THR A 43 28.41 10.83 -20.81
C THR A 43 27.76 10.20 -19.59
N LEU A 44 26.62 10.73 -19.13
CA LEU A 44 25.83 10.15 -18.03
C LEU A 44 25.37 8.72 -18.36
N ARG A 45 24.89 8.45 -19.59
CA ARG A 45 24.58 7.07 -20.05
C ARG A 45 25.77 6.10 -19.98
N LYS A 46 27.01 6.60 -20.13
CA LYS A 46 28.19 5.76 -19.96
C LYS A 46 28.47 5.50 -18.50
N LEU A 47 28.25 6.49 -17.62
CA LEU A 47 28.40 6.33 -16.18
C LEU A 47 27.42 5.31 -15.61
N VAL A 48 26.16 5.29 -16.08
CA VAL A 48 25.18 4.23 -15.70
C VAL A 48 25.76 2.84 -15.99
N LYS A 49 26.33 2.64 -17.18
CA LYS A 49 26.97 1.35 -17.52
C LYS A 49 28.18 1.04 -16.65
N THR A 50 28.96 2.05 -16.29
CA THR A 50 30.11 1.88 -15.39
C THR A 50 29.66 1.56 -13.97
N ALA A 51 28.58 2.17 -13.47
CA ALA A 51 28.00 1.86 -12.17
C ALA A 51 27.53 0.40 -12.13
N GLY A 52 26.75 -0.05 -13.13
CA GLY A 52 26.33 -1.46 -13.23
C GLY A 52 27.51 -2.43 -13.32
N GLN A 53 28.59 -2.08 -14.02
CA GLN A 53 29.80 -2.91 -14.04
C GLN A 53 30.52 -2.95 -12.69
N GLN A 54 30.61 -1.83 -11.97
CA GLN A 54 31.21 -1.80 -10.64
C GLN A 54 30.40 -2.63 -9.63
N TYR A 55 29.08 -2.65 -9.79
CA TYR A 55 28.18 -3.52 -9.04
C TYR A 55 28.42 -5.00 -9.36
N GLU A 56 28.44 -5.39 -10.65
CA GLU A 56 28.72 -6.77 -11.08
C GLU A 56 30.09 -7.28 -10.60
N GLU A 57 31.08 -6.38 -10.48
CA GLU A 57 32.41 -6.67 -9.96
C GLU A 57 32.46 -6.75 -8.42
N GLY A 58 31.36 -6.47 -7.72
CA GLY A 58 31.24 -6.46 -6.26
C GLY A 58 31.99 -5.31 -5.59
N ASN A 59 32.27 -4.22 -6.32
CA ASN A 59 32.99 -3.06 -5.80
C ASN A 59 32.06 -2.05 -5.09
N ILE A 60 30.76 -2.12 -5.36
CA ILE A 60 29.69 -1.35 -4.73
C ILE A 60 28.52 -2.31 -4.43
N ASP A 61 27.77 -2.05 -3.37
CA ASP A 61 26.55 -2.79 -3.01
C ASP A 61 25.32 -2.29 -3.78
N ASP A 62 24.16 -2.92 -3.54
CA ASP A 62 22.89 -2.61 -4.21
C ASP A 62 22.45 -1.16 -3.91
N GLU A 63 22.57 -0.73 -2.65
CA GLU A 63 22.23 0.62 -2.22
C GLU A 63 23.16 1.68 -2.82
N GLU A 64 24.48 1.45 -2.84
CA GLU A 64 25.46 2.35 -3.44
C GLU A 64 25.27 2.45 -4.96
N HIS A 65 24.91 1.35 -5.63
CA HIS A 65 24.53 1.38 -7.04
C HIS A 65 23.34 2.31 -7.26
N ASP A 66 22.28 2.13 -6.50
CA ASP A 66 21.04 2.90 -6.67
C ASP A 66 21.23 4.39 -6.37
N LEU A 67 22.01 4.72 -5.33
CA LEU A 67 22.38 6.11 -5.04
C LEU A 67 23.18 6.76 -6.18
N VAL A 68 24.04 6.01 -6.88
CA VAL A 68 24.75 6.51 -8.06
C VAL A 68 23.79 6.72 -9.23
N ILE A 69 22.84 5.80 -9.43
CA ILE A 69 21.82 5.93 -10.46
C ILE A 69 20.96 7.17 -10.22
N GLU A 70 20.46 7.39 -9.00
CA GLU A 70 19.69 8.57 -8.63
C GLU A 70 20.46 9.89 -8.87
N ALA A 71 21.73 9.93 -8.50
CA ALA A 71 22.58 11.09 -8.75
C ALA A 71 22.74 11.37 -10.25
N ILE A 72 22.78 10.32 -11.08
CA ILE A 72 22.82 10.44 -12.54
C ILE A 72 21.48 10.96 -13.09
N GLU A 73 20.35 10.47 -12.58
CA GLU A 73 19.00 10.91 -12.97
C GLU A 73 18.76 12.39 -12.64
N GLU A 74 19.15 12.83 -11.43
CA GLU A 74 19.04 14.24 -11.02
C GLU A 74 19.88 15.16 -11.93
N ALA A 75 21.05 14.68 -12.36
CA ALA A 75 21.94 15.38 -13.26
C ALA A 75 21.52 15.33 -14.74
N ASP A 76 20.58 14.45 -15.11
CA ASP A 76 20.23 14.19 -16.50
C ASP A 76 19.32 15.29 -17.06
N PRO A 77 19.77 16.07 -18.06
CA PRO A 77 18.93 17.11 -18.67
C PRO A 77 17.72 16.53 -19.43
N GLU A 78 17.73 15.24 -19.77
CA GLU A 78 16.59 14.56 -20.42
C GLU A 78 15.59 13.98 -19.41
N GLY A 79 15.88 14.01 -18.09
CA GLY A 79 15.00 13.51 -17.04
C GLY A 79 14.64 12.04 -17.21
N ARG A 80 15.61 11.23 -17.65
CA ARG A 80 15.42 9.79 -17.86
C ARG A 80 15.54 9.07 -16.52
N THR A 81 14.75 8.03 -16.37
CA THR A 81 14.84 7.09 -15.25
C THR A 81 15.56 5.81 -15.70
N PHE A 82 16.20 5.14 -14.76
CA PHE A 82 16.91 3.89 -14.93
C PHE A 82 16.48 2.91 -13.83
N SER A 83 16.49 1.62 -14.15
CA SER A 83 16.15 0.57 -13.20
C SER A 83 17.11 0.56 -12.01
N LYS A 84 16.55 0.54 -10.80
CA LYS A 84 17.25 0.39 -9.52
C LYS A 84 17.19 -1.08 -9.08
N LEU A 85 18.12 -1.50 -8.24
CA LEU A 85 18.26 -2.89 -7.78
C LEU A 85 17.44 -3.18 -6.53
N THR A 86 17.34 -2.20 -5.63
CA THR A 86 16.58 -2.27 -4.37
C THR A 86 15.14 -1.79 -4.52
N ASP A 87 14.75 -1.38 -5.72
CA ASP A 87 13.42 -0.89 -5.99
C ASP A 87 12.47 -2.08 -6.18
N ASP A 88 11.94 -2.56 -5.06
CA ASP A 88 10.85 -3.53 -4.99
C ASP A 88 9.50 -2.92 -5.42
N SER A 89 9.48 -1.66 -5.88
CA SER A 89 8.27 -1.08 -6.45
C SER A 89 7.97 -1.77 -7.78
N ASP A 90 6.84 -2.46 -7.80
CA ASP A 90 6.38 -3.18 -8.97
C ASP A 90 6.29 -2.18 -10.15
N SER A 91 6.95 -2.47 -11.27
CA SER A 91 6.93 -1.59 -12.45
C SER A 91 5.49 -1.31 -12.92
N PHE A 92 4.55 -2.19 -12.58
CA PHE A 92 3.12 -1.98 -12.78
C PHE A 92 2.55 -0.72 -12.10
N TYR A 93 3.10 -0.29 -10.96
CA TYR A 93 2.65 0.88 -10.22
C TYR A 93 3.52 2.13 -10.45
N ASP A 94 4.80 1.99 -10.86
CA ASP A 94 5.74 3.12 -10.98
C ASP A 94 5.96 3.64 -12.41
N ASP A 95 5.67 2.85 -13.47
CA ASP A 95 5.94 3.21 -14.87
C ASP A 95 4.99 4.28 -15.45
N GLY A 96 4.33 5.07 -14.59
CA GLY A 96 3.56 6.27 -14.94
C GLY A 96 2.32 6.06 -15.80
N ASP A 97 2.01 4.82 -16.18
CA ASP A 97 0.81 4.43 -16.94
C ASP A 97 -0.38 4.09 -16.01
N MET A 98 -0.34 4.57 -14.77
CA MET A 98 -1.53 4.57 -13.93
C MET A 98 -2.49 5.58 -14.54
N PRO A 99 -3.70 5.18 -14.99
CA PRO A 99 -4.63 6.11 -15.61
C PRO A 99 -4.92 7.24 -14.63
N ASP A 100 -4.72 8.47 -15.08
CA ASP A 100 -5.08 9.66 -14.30
C ASP A 100 -6.47 9.45 -13.70
N SER A 101 -6.57 9.61 -12.38
CA SER A 101 -7.86 9.53 -11.70
C SER A 101 -8.83 10.47 -12.41
N PRO A 102 -10.03 10.00 -12.79
CA PRO A 102 -10.94 10.81 -13.59
C PRO A 102 -11.24 12.11 -12.85
N ASP A 103 -11.12 13.23 -13.56
CA ASP A 103 -11.42 14.56 -13.02
C ASP A 103 -12.80 14.54 -12.36
N LEU A 104 -12.82 14.53 -11.02
CA LEU A 104 -14.05 14.61 -10.26
C LEU A 104 -14.64 15.98 -10.51
N LYS A 105 -15.69 16.03 -11.35
CA LYS A 105 -16.55 17.19 -11.51
C LYS A 105 -17.35 17.37 -10.23
N LEU A 106 -16.68 17.88 -9.19
CA LEU A 106 -17.28 18.39 -7.98
C LEU A 106 -18.23 19.51 -8.40
N GLY A 107 -19.49 19.14 -8.61
CA GLY A 107 -20.54 20.10 -8.95
C GLY A 107 -20.76 21.10 -7.81
N LYS A 108 -21.85 21.85 -7.91
CA LYS A 108 -22.29 22.72 -6.82
C LYS A 108 -22.44 21.88 -5.54
N ARG A 109 -22.08 22.46 -4.39
CA ARG A 109 -22.25 21.85 -3.06
C ARG A 109 -23.67 21.27 -2.97
N LYS A 110 -23.78 19.95 -2.90
CA LYS A 110 -25.08 19.27 -2.76
C LYS A 110 -25.48 19.32 -1.28
N ASN A 111 -26.76 19.57 -1.01
CA ASN A 111 -27.29 19.48 0.35
C ASN A 111 -27.25 18.02 0.79
N LEU A 112 -26.88 17.80 2.06
CA LEU A 112 -26.85 16.45 2.64
C LEU A 112 -28.23 15.79 2.55
N ASP A 113 -29.31 16.54 2.78
CA ASP A 113 -30.69 16.04 2.68
C ASP A 113 -31.08 15.57 1.28
N ASP A 114 -30.54 16.19 0.23
CA ASP A 114 -30.78 15.77 -1.16
C ASP A 114 -29.89 14.58 -1.57
N LEU A 115 -28.80 14.36 -0.83
CA LEU A 115 -27.88 13.23 -1.01
C LEU A 115 -28.35 12.00 -0.25
N MET A 116 -29.01 12.21 0.90
CA MET A 116 -29.59 11.15 1.74
C MET A 116 -30.95 10.65 1.23
N LYS A 117 -31.56 11.37 0.28
CA LYS A 117 -32.75 10.90 -0.43
C LYS A 117 -32.34 10.01 -1.59
N SER A 118 -33.02 8.88 -1.74
CA SER A 118 -32.87 8.03 -2.91
C SER A 118 -33.19 8.85 -4.17
N GLN A 119 -32.18 9.07 -5.01
CA GLN A 119 -32.32 9.85 -6.24
C GLN A 119 -33.03 9.06 -7.35
N GLY A 120 -33.37 7.78 -7.10
CA GLY A 120 -34.21 6.95 -7.97
C GLY A 120 -33.51 6.48 -9.24
N ASN A 121 -32.23 6.83 -9.39
CA ASN A 121 -31.36 6.48 -10.51
C ASN A 121 -30.12 5.72 -10.02
N GLU A 122 -30.13 5.21 -8.78
CA GLU A 122 -29.02 4.42 -8.22
C GLU A 122 -28.90 3.03 -8.87
N PHE A 123 -30.00 2.50 -9.42
CA PHE A 123 -30.01 1.20 -10.08
C PHE A 123 -30.04 1.37 -11.60
N THR A 124 -29.07 0.77 -12.29
CA THR A 124 -28.98 0.77 -13.76
C THR A 124 -29.92 -0.25 -14.43
N GLY A 125 -30.67 -1.04 -13.65
CA GLY A 125 -31.64 -2.03 -14.14
C GLY A 125 -32.66 -2.44 -13.06
N SER A 126 -33.78 -3.07 -13.48
CA SER A 126 -34.87 -3.45 -12.57
C SER A 126 -34.54 -4.63 -11.65
N PHE A 127 -33.58 -5.47 -12.03
CA PHE A 127 -33.25 -6.70 -11.30
C PHE A 127 -32.75 -6.41 -9.86
N GLY A 128 -31.84 -5.45 -9.69
CA GLY A 128 -31.37 -5.04 -8.36
C GLY A 128 -32.34 -4.10 -7.63
N ARG A 129 -33.25 -3.43 -8.36
CA ARG A 129 -34.24 -2.54 -7.76
C ARG A 129 -35.32 -3.33 -7.03
N ASP A 130 -35.87 -4.34 -7.69
CA ASP A 130 -37.01 -5.10 -7.18
C ASP A 130 -36.59 -5.91 -5.93
N GLU A 131 -35.40 -6.52 -5.93
CA GLU A 131 -34.84 -7.23 -4.76
C GLU A 131 -34.55 -6.28 -3.58
N PHE A 132 -34.02 -5.09 -3.84
CA PHE A 132 -33.78 -4.10 -2.81
C PHE A 132 -35.07 -3.54 -2.21
N GLU A 133 -36.08 -3.30 -3.06
CA GLU A 133 -37.38 -2.79 -2.65
C GLU A 133 -38.15 -3.84 -1.83
N GLU A 134 -38.05 -5.13 -2.21
CA GLU A 134 -38.57 -6.26 -1.44
C GLU A 134 -37.83 -6.43 -0.09
N PHE A 135 -36.50 -6.38 -0.08
CA PHE A 135 -35.70 -6.44 1.14
C PHE A 135 -36.04 -5.29 2.10
N ARG A 136 -36.15 -4.07 1.58
CA ARG A 136 -36.54 -2.89 2.35
C ARG A 136 -37.95 -3.06 2.93
N GLN A 137 -38.90 -3.53 2.13
CA GLN A 137 -40.27 -3.77 2.58
C GLN A 137 -40.30 -4.81 3.70
N LYS A 138 -39.61 -5.95 3.53
CA LYS A 138 -39.51 -6.99 4.54
C LYS A 138 -38.92 -6.45 5.85
N MET A 139 -37.77 -5.78 5.78
CA MET A 139 -37.11 -5.25 6.97
C MET A 139 -37.95 -4.17 7.66
N SER A 140 -38.70 -3.36 6.90
CA SER A 140 -39.64 -2.40 7.47
C SER A 140 -40.83 -3.06 8.15
N ALA A 141 -41.36 -4.13 7.56
CA ALA A 141 -42.46 -4.90 8.12
C ALA A 141 -42.03 -5.60 9.42
N ASP A 142 -40.85 -6.21 9.43
CA ASP A 142 -40.27 -6.85 10.61
C ASP A 142 -40.07 -5.81 11.73
N PHE A 143 -39.55 -4.62 11.42
CA PHE A 143 -39.41 -3.53 12.41
C PHE A 143 -40.75 -3.07 13.00
N TYR A 144 -41.80 -2.94 12.18
CA TYR A 144 -43.12 -2.56 12.69
C TYR A 144 -43.74 -3.69 13.53
N ALA A 145 -43.56 -4.94 13.15
CA ALA A 145 -44.02 -6.09 13.93
C ALA A 145 -43.31 -6.16 15.30
N ASP A 146 -41.98 -6.05 15.32
CA ASP A 146 -41.20 -6.02 16.55
C ASP A 146 -41.55 -4.82 17.43
N SER A 147 -41.82 -3.65 16.82
CA SER A 147 -42.28 -2.46 17.53
C SER A 147 -43.67 -2.65 18.15
N ASP A 148 -44.61 -3.25 17.43
CA ASP A 148 -45.96 -3.51 17.92
C ASP A 148 -45.95 -4.55 19.05
N ASP A 149 -45.13 -5.60 18.94
CA ASP A 149 -44.92 -6.59 20.00
C ASP A 149 -44.24 -5.98 21.23
N ALA A 150 -43.27 -5.07 21.05
CA ALA A 150 -42.64 -4.34 22.16
C ALA A 150 -43.62 -3.36 22.86
N ILE A 151 -44.53 -2.73 22.10
CA ILE A 151 -45.62 -1.92 22.65
C ILE A 151 -46.60 -2.81 23.42
N ALA A 152 -46.97 -3.97 22.89
CA ALA A 152 -47.87 -4.91 23.56
C ALA A 152 -47.26 -5.51 24.84
N ALA A 153 -45.96 -5.75 24.85
CA ALA A 153 -45.20 -6.22 26.03
C ALA A 153 -44.96 -5.11 27.08
N GLY A 154 -45.29 -3.85 26.78
CA GLY A 154 -45.14 -2.72 27.68
C GLY A 154 -43.71 -2.17 27.79
N ASP A 155 -42.75 -2.67 26.98
CA ASP A 155 -41.33 -2.30 27.00
C ASP A 155 -40.93 -1.29 25.88
N HIS A 156 -41.90 -0.55 25.36
CA HIS A 156 -41.71 0.49 24.34
C HIS A 156 -40.84 1.69 24.76
N GLN A 157 -40.35 1.72 26.01
CA GLN A 157 -39.46 2.75 26.54
C GLN A 157 -37.98 2.35 26.58
N GLN A 158 -37.61 1.13 26.18
CA GLN A 158 -36.20 0.85 25.89
C GLN A 158 -35.73 1.87 24.87
N GLU A 159 -34.86 2.77 25.32
CA GLU A 159 -34.29 3.83 24.51
C GLU A 159 -33.92 3.27 23.14
N ILE A 160 -34.59 3.73 22.08
CA ILE A 160 -34.13 3.51 20.72
C ILE A 160 -32.82 4.29 20.62
N ARG A 161 -31.72 3.67 21.06
CA ARG A 161 -30.36 4.18 20.98
C ARG A 161 -29.96 4.18 19.51
N THR A 162 -30.46 5.17 18.80
CA THR A 162 -30.18 5.47 17.39
C THR A 162 -28.72 5.90 17.14
N GLN A 163 -27.80 5.66 18.07
CA GLN A 163 -26.41 6.09 17.94
C GLN A 163 -25.40 4.97 17.73
N ASN A 164 -25.76 3.70 17.92
CA ASN A 164 -25.00 2.56 17.43
C ASN A 164 -25.96 1.38 17.36
N ARG A 165 -26.31 0.89 16.16
CA ARG A 165 -27.04 -0.38 15.99
C ARG A 165 -26.09 -1.50 16.43
N VAL A 166 -25.99 -1.72 17.74
CA VAL A 166 -25.30 -2.88 18.32
C VAL A 166 -26.31 -4.02 18.22
N PHE A 167 -26.21 -4.75 17.12
CA PHE A 167 -26.81 -6.06 16.99
C PHE A 167 -26.14 -6.95 18.05
N ALA A 168 -26.74 -7.07 19.23
CA ALA A 168 -26.24 -7.92 20.30
C ALA A 168 -26.24 -9.43 19.95
N ASP A 169 -26.74 -9.77 18.76
CA ASP A 169 -26.80 -11.13 18.20
C ASP A 169 -26.06 -11.25 16.85
N ALA A 170 -25.31 -10.20 16.44
CA ALA A 170 -24.61 -10.24 15.15
C ALA A 170 -23.43 -11.20 15.13
N GLU A 171 -22.79 -11.53 16.25
CA GLU A 171 -21.63 -12.44 16.22
C GLU A 171 -22.01 -13.87 15.82
N GLU A 172 -23.14 -14.41 16.32
CA GLU A 172 -23.64 -15.73 15.91
C GLU A 172 -24.17 -15.71 14.47
N GLY A 173 -24.85 -14.63 14.06
CA GLY A 173 -25.32 -14.45 12.68
C GLY A 173 -24.18 -14.28 11.67
N ILE A 174 -23.13 -13.52 12.01
CA ILE A 174 -21.95 -13.28 11.16
C ILE A 174 -21.12 -14.55 11.02
N THR A 175 -20.93 -15.32 12.10
CA THR A 175 -20.20 -16.59 12.03
C THR A 175 -20.93 -17.61 11.16
N GLN A 176 -22.26 -17.72 11.29
CA GLN A 176 -23.06 -18.57 10.40
C GLN A 176 -23.09 -18.07 8.95
N LEU A 177 -23.16 -16.75 8.72
CA LEU A 177 -23.13 -16.15 7.39
C LEU A 177 -21.77 -16.38 6.73
N LYS A 178 -20.66 -16.16 7.46
CA LYS A 178 -19.29 -16.39 6.99
C LYS A 178 -19.09 -17.86 6.62
N LYS A 179 -19.60 -18.78 7.45
CA LYS A 179 -19.57 -20.23 7.16
C LYS A 179 -20.36 -20.57 5.89
N LYS A 180 -21.56 -20.03 5.73
CA LYS A 180 -22.35 -20.21 4.51
C LYS A 180 -21.69 -19.61 3.28
N MET A 181 -21.06 -18.45 3.42
CA MET A 181 -20.34 -17.78 2.32
C MET A 181 -19.11 -18.59 1.88
N ALA A 182 -18.36 -19.17 2.81
CA ALA A 182 -17.24 -20.06 2.51
C ALA A 182 -17.73 -21.32 1.77
N GLU A 183 -18.79 -21.95 2.27
CA GLU A 183 -19.39 -23.15 1.67
C GLU A 183 -20.01 -22.89 0.29
N GLU A 184 -20.58 -21.70 0.06
CA GLU A 184 -21.22 -21.30 -1.20
C GLU A 184 -20.25 -20.72 -2.23
N SER A 185 -19.20 -20.01 -1.81
CA SER A 185 -18.21 -19.41 -2.71
C SER A 185 -17.13 -20.40 -3.18
N GLY A 186 -17.07 -21.59 -2.57
CA GLY A 186 -16.01 -22.57 -2.84
C GLY A 186 -14.63 -22.10 -2.39
N LEU A 187 -14.57 -21.02 -1.59
CA LEU A 187 -13.36 -20.53 -0.94
C LEU A 187 -13.19 -21.33 0.35
N GLU A 188 -12.05 -22.01 0.49
CA GLU A 188 -11.72 -22.81 1.67
C GLU A 188 -11.95 -22.01 2.97
N ASP A 189 -12.47 -22.71 3.98
CA ASP A 189 -12.71 -22.14 5.31
C ASP A 189 -11.40 -21.47 5.77
N PRO A 190 -11.39 -20.17 6.09
CA PRO A 190 -10.18 -19.47 6.54
C PRO A 190 -9.65 -20.00 7.89
N ASN A 191 -10.32 -20.98 8.48
CA ASN A 191 -9.89 -21.72 9.66
C ASN A 191 -9.53 -23.20 9.36
N ALA A 192 -9.60 -23.63 8.10
CA ALA A 192 -9.23 -24.96 7.65
C ALA A 192 -7.91 -24.89 6.87
N GLY A 193 -6.81 -24.97 7.61
CA GLY A 193 -5.47 -25.06 7.05
C GLY A 193 -4.91 -23.70 6.67
N GLU A 194 -4.47 -22.94 7.66
CA GLU A 194 -3.24 -22.17 7.46
C GLU A 194 -2.23 -23.16 6.87
N GLU A 195 -1.79 -22.95 5.63
CA GLU A 195 -0.56 -23.59 5.20
C GLU A 195 0.47 -23.23 6.27
N GLU A 196 0.94 -24.23 7.01
CA GLU A 196 2.03 -24.09 7.95
C GLU A 196 3.18 -23.51 7.13
N ASP A 197 3.33 -22.18 7.16
CA ASP A 197 4.52 -21.55 6.65
C ASP A 197 5.63 -22.15 7.52
N GLU A 198 6.44 -23.03 6.95
CA GLU A 198 7.53 -23.70 7.67
C GLU A 198 8.50 -22.70 8.33
N ASN A 199 8.35 -21.42 7.97
CA ASN A 199 9.12 -20.29 8.45
C ASN A 199 8.34 -19.39 9.42
N TYR A 200 7.09 -19.69 9.80
CA TYR A 200 6.33 -18.94 10.79
C TYR A 200 5.35 -19.80 11.59
N TYR A 201 5.45 -19.80 12.92
CA TYR A 201 4.41 -20.40 13.77
C TYR A 201 4.27 -19.64 15.10
N THR A 202 3.11 -19.77 15.75
CA THR A 202 2.87 -19.23 17.09
C THR A 202 2.67 -20.36 18.07
N ASP A 203 3.37 -20.34 19.21
CA ASP A 203 3.24 -21.39 20.23
C ASP A 203 2.06 -21.13 21.20
N ASP A 204 1.81 -22.12 22.06
CA ASP A 204 0.72 -22.07 23.06
C ASP A 204 0.89 -20.96 24.11
N ASP A 205 2.10 -20.41 24.26
CA ASP A 205 2.40 -19.28 25.14
C ASP A 205 2.20 -17.93 24.42
N GLY A 206 1.82 -17.97 23.13
CA GLY A 206 1.59 -16.79 22.28
C GLY A 206 2.89 -16.16 21.78
N VAL A 207 4.01 -16.88 21.85
CA VAL A 207 5.30 -16.45 21.30
C VAL A 207 5.30 -16.79 19.82
N GLU A 208 5.62 -15.77 19.02
CA GLU A 208 5.66 -15.88 17.57
C GLU A 208 7.08 -16.22 17.15
N TRP A 209 7.22 -17.22 16.29
CA TRP A 209 8.48 -17.77 15.80
C TRP A 209 8.57 -17.52 14.30
N TRP A 210 9.70 -17.03 13.85
CA TRP A 210 10.00 -16.79 12.44
C TRP A 210 11.37 -17.37 12.09
N LYS A 211 11.52 -17.93 10.89
CA LYS A 211 12.79 -18.48 10.39
C LYS A 211 13.28 -17.61 9.24
N ASP A 212 14.54 -17.16 9.33
CA ASP A 212 15.18 -16.41 8.25
C ASP A 212 15.64 -17.30 7.08
N ASP A 213 16.07 -16.64 6.00
CA ASP A 213 16.52 -17.30 4.76
C ASP A 213 17.80 -18.14 4.95
N ASP A 214 18.58 -17.86 6.01
CA ASP A 214 19.74 -18.66 6.42
C ASP A 214 19.35 -19.88 7.28
N GLY A 215 18.06 -20.01 7.60
CA GLY A 215 17.45 -21.10 8.33
C GLY A 215 17.55 -20.96 9.86
N TYR A 216 17.88 -19.78 10.35
CA TYR A 216 17.99 -19.44 11.76
C TYR A 216 16.65 -18.93 12.31
N TRP A 217 16.35 -19.30 13.56
CA TRP A 217 15.06 -18.99 14.17
C TRP A 217 15.13 -17.74 15.04
N TRP A 218 14.08 -16.95 14.95
CA TRP A 218 13.83 -15.74 15.69
C TRP A 218 12.50 -15.88 16.42
N TYR A 219 12.38 -15.30 17.60
CA TYR A 219 11.15 -15.32 18.38
C TYR A 219 10.77 -13.92 18.87
N ARG A 220 9.48 -13.67 19.07
CA ARG A 220 8.97 -12.47 19.73
C ARG A 220 7.88 -12.82 20.72
N GLU A 221 7.98 -12.27 21.92
CA GLU A 221 6.96 -12.44 22.96
C GLU A 221 5.75 -11.54 22.70
N PRO A 222 4.55 -11.94 23.15
CA PRO A 222 3.35 -11.14 22.96
C PRO A 222 3.48 -9.77 23.65
N GLY A 223 3.50 -8.71 22.83
CA GLY A 223 3.66 -7.32 23.28
C GLY A 223 5.06 -6.74 23.12
N GLN A 224 6.03 -7.49 22.59
CA GLN A 224 7.31 -6.97 22.15
C GLN A 224 7.30 -6.61 20.66
N ALA A 225 7.99 -5.52 20.30
CA ALA A 225 8.09 -5.05 18.92
C ALA A 225 9.31 -5.63 18.18
N ASP A 226 10.32 -6.11 18.91
CA ASP A 226 11.60 -6.53 18.35
C ASP A 226 11.71 -8.06 18.35
N TRP A 227 12.23 -8.61 17.25
CA TRP A 227 12.56 -10.03 17.11
C TRP A 227 13.88 -10.35 17.81
N GLN A 228 13.91 -11.44 18.57
CA GLN A 228 15.10 -11.90 19.28
C GLN A 228 15.66 -13.17 18.64
N PRO A 229 16.99 -13.28 18.51
CA PRO A 229 17.62 -14.49 17.98
C PRO A 229 17.43 -15.66 18.95
N HIS A 230 17.12 -16.84 18.42
CA HIS A 230 17.10 -18.08 19.19
C HIS A 230 18.47 -18.77 19.15
N ASP A 231 19.14 -18.87 20.30
CA ASP A 231 20.46 -19.51 20.46
C ASP A 231 20.47 -21.02 20.14
#